data_AF-A0A931USH9-F1
#
_entry.id   AF-A0A931USH9-F1
#
_cell.length_a   1.000
_cell.length_b   1.000
_cell.length_c   1.000
_cell.angle_alpha   90.00
_cell.angle_beta   90.00
_cell.angle_gamma   90.00
#
_symmetry.space_group_name_H-M   'P 1'
#
loop_
_entity.id
_entity.type
_entity.pdbx_description
1 polymer ?
#
loop_
_entity_poly.entity_id
_entity_poly.type
_entity_poly.pdbx_seq_one_letter_code
_entity_poly.pdbx_strand_id
1 'polypeptide(L)'
;MPWIEAILRGQKVFARADANGQLVAEGGRVEIRYKPTDGRAYRAAKGNLEVVGTGVLPDDHCKGAEPVPSKYGQKKEKKAASAARVQPHAEGHFIAYGDGACSGNPGPAGSGVVIISPDGARREGYRYLGDRATNNVAELTAIQMALEAVPDRDAPFEIRTDSSYAIGVLQKGWKAKANPELIAAIKAELAQRKSTRLQYVPGHAGVALNERADELAREAIVRRGSKPIA
;
A
#
# COMPACT_ATOMS: atom_id res chain seq x y z
N MET A 1 -13.57 27.82 -20.54
CA MET A 1 -13.98 27.65 -19.12
C MET A 1 -13.07 28.48 -18.23
N PRO A 2 -13.54 29.19 -17.21
CA PRO A 2 -12.61 29.98 -16.41
C PRO A 2 -11.64 29.15 -15.56
N TRP A 3 -10.66 29.83 -14.97
CA TRP A 3 -9.69 29.26 -14.04
C TRP A 3 -9.91 29.79 -12.61
N ILE A 4 -9.48 29.05 -11.61
CA ILE A 4 -9.42 29.51 -10.22
C ILE A 4 -8.09 29.10 -9.61
N GLU A 5 -7.58 29.91 -8.68
CA GLU A 5 -6.39 29.55 -7.92
C GLU A 5 -6.71 28.48 -6.88
N ALA A 6 -5.91 27.42 -6.87
CA ALA A 6 -6.02 26.32 -5.93
C ALA A 6 -4.64 25.89 -5.43
N ILE A 7 -4.62 25.13 -4.34
CA ILE A 7 -3.45 24.46 -3.81
C ILE A 7 -3.57 22.97 -4.09
N LEU A 8 -2.51 22.40 -4.67
CA LEU A 8 -2.32 20.96 -4.85
C LEU A 8 -1.04 20.56 -4.12
N ARG A 9 -1.16 19.81 -3.02
CA ARG A 9 -0.01 19.33 -2.22
C ARG A 9 0.94 20.46 -1.80
N GLY A 10 0.39 21.58 -1.35
CA GLY A 10 1.16 22.75 -0.91
C GLY A 10 1.71 23.62 -2.04
N GLN A 11 1.41 23.31 -3.32
CA GLN A 11 1.81 24.11 -4.46
C GLN A 11 0.62 24.84 -5.08
N LYS A 12 0.79 26.13 -5.39
CA LYS A 12 -0.20 26.91 -6.14
C LYS A 12 -0.35 26.39 -7.56
N VAL A 13 -1.59 26.23 -7.98
CA VAL A 13 -2.00 25.80 -9.32
C VAL A 13 -3.21 26.62 -9.78
N PHE A 14 -3.45 26.64 -11.08
CA PHE A 14 -4.66 27.15 -11.70
C PHE A 14 -5.53 25.95 -12.09
N ALA A 15 -6.75 25.88 -11.59
CA ALA A 15 -7.66 24.76 -11.82
C ALA A 15 -8.89 25.22 -12.62
N ARG A 16 -9.41 24.37 -13.51
CA ARG A 16 -10.66 24.68 -14.22
C ARG A 16 -11.83 24.79 -13.24
N ALA A 17 -12.58 25.87 -13.38
CA ALA A 17 -13.76 26.16 -12.58
C ALA A 17 -14.92 26.65 -13.45
N ASP A 18 -16.11 26.71 -12.87
CA ASP A 18 -17.26 27.39 -13.45
C ASP A 18 -17.25 28.88 -13.09
N ALA A 19 -18.27 29.61 -13.57
CA ALA A 19 -18.41 31.05 -13.29
C ALA A 19 -18.62 31.38 -11.80
N ASN A 20 -19.00 30.40 -10.98
CA ASN A 20 -19.18 30.54 -9.54
C ASN A 20 -17.92 30.13 -8.75
N GLY A 21 -16.83 29.80 -9.45
CA GLY A 21 -15.58 29.34 -8.84
C GLY A 21 -15.61 27.88 -8.37
N GLN A 22 -16.63 27.10 -8.75
CA GLN A 22 -16.68 25.67 -8.41
C GLN A 22 -15.81 24.86 -9.37
N LEU A 23 -15.00 23.96 -8.83
CA LEU A 23 -14.12 23.10 -9.63
C LEU A 23 -14.92 22.18 -10.57
N VAL A 24 -14.57 22.26 -11.86
CA VAL A 24 -15.15 21.45 -12.94
C VAL A 24 -14.30 20.21 -13.15
N ALA A 25 -14.89 19.04 -12.93
CA ALA A 25 -14.21 17.74 -13.02
C ALA A 25 -14.85 16.85 -14.08
N GLU A 26 -14.05 16.25 -14.95
CA GLU A 26 -14.49 15.16 -15.84
C GLU A 26 -13.84 13.87 -15.34
N GLY A 27 -14.63 12.81 -15.16
CA GLY A 27 -14.13 11.55 -14.58
C GLY A 27 -13.51 11.74 -13.18
N GLY A 28 -14.04 12.69 -12.39
CA GLY A 28 -13.54 13.02 -11.04
C GLY A 28 -12.23 13.82 -11.02
N ARG A 29 -11.76 14.30 -12.20
CA ARG A 29 -10.51 15.05 -12.31
C ARG A 29 -10.69 16.42 -12.94
N VAL A 30 -10.06 17.39 -12.29
CA VAL A 30 -10.01 18.78 -12.71
C VAL A 30 -8.74 18.99 -13.54
N GLU A 31 -8.87 19.68 -14.67
CA GLU A 31 -7.71 20.14 -15.43
C GLU A 31 -7.00 21.26 -14.67
N ILE A 32 -5.67 21.19 -14.60
CA ILE A 32 -4.84 22.18 -13.91
C ILE A 32 -3.65 22.66 -14.75
N ARG A 33 -3.08 23.79 -14.33
CA ARG A 33 -1.78 24.33 -14.75
C ARG A 33 -0.97 24.74 -13.53
N TYR A 34 0.34 24.54 -13.57
CA TYR A 34 1.22 25.06 -12.52
C TYR A 34 1.59 26.50 -12.81
N LYS A 35 1.68 26.86 -14.09
CA LYS A 35 1.89 28.24 -14.56
C LYS A 35 0.95 28.56 -15.72
N PRO A 36 0.51 29.81 -15.88
CA PRO A 36 -0.38 30.20 -16.98
C PRO A 36 0.25 29.99 -18.37
N THR A 37 1.59 29.93 -18.43
CA THR A 37 2.37 29.73 -19.66
C THR A 37 2.71 28.27 -19.96
N ASP A 38 2.27 27.32 -19.13
CA ASP A 38 2.60 25.90 -19.33
C ASP A 38 2.03 25.39 -20.65
N GLY A 39 2.89 24.86 -21.53
CA GLY A 39 2.47 24.18 -22.75
C GLY A 39 1.89 22.78 -22.53
N ARG A 40 1.77 22.34 -21.26
CA ARG A 40 1.22 21.03 -20.87
C ARG A 40 0.04 21.19 -19.93
N ALA A 41 -0.98 20.38 -20.17
CA ALA A 41 -2.19 20.29 -19.37
C ALA A 41 -2.17 19.07 -18.46
N TYR A 42 -2.29 19.29 -17.15
CA TYR A 42 -2.31 18.23 -16.14
C TYR A 42 -3.73 18.02 -15.62
N ARG A 43 -3.96 16.91 -14.93
CA ARG A 43 -5.23 16.65 -14.24
C ARG A 43 -5.00 16.19 -12.81
N ALA A 44 -5.75 16.74 -11.87
CA ALA A 44 -5.73 16.36 -10.46
C ALA A 44 -7.12 15.88 -9.99
N ALA A 45 -7.16 15.00 -9.00
CA ALA A 45 -8.43 14.61 -8.38
C ALA A 45 -9.05 15.82 -7.69
N LYS A 46 -10.36 16.03 -7.85
CA LYS A 46 -11.08 17.18 -7.27
C LYS A 46 -10.84 17.31 -5.76
N GLY A 47 -10.87 16.19 -5.02
CA GLY A 47 -10.65 16.18 -3.57
C GLY A 47 -9.22 16.51 -3.11
N ASN A 48 -8.26 16.58 -4.03
CA ASN A 48 -6.87 16.97 -3.69
C ASN A 48 -6.60 18.46 -3.94
N LEU A 49 -7.59 19.21 -4.41
CA LEU A 49 -7.48 20.63 -4.73
C LEU A 49 -8.21 21.44 -3.66
N GLU A 50 -7.47 22.33 -3.03
CA GLU A 50 -8.01 23.32 -2.10
C GLU A 50 -8.14 24.66 -2.83
N VAL A 51 -9.36 25.13 -3.05
CA VAL A 51 -9.59 26.43 -3.71
C VAL A 51 -9.17 27.54 -2.76
N VAL A 52 -8.26 28.42 -3.20
CA VAL A 52 -7.74 29.54 -2.40
C VAL A 52 -8.04 30.90 -3.01
N GLY A 53 -8.37 30.96 -4.30
CA GLY A 53 -8.76 32.20 -4.97
C GLY A 53 -10.25 32.54 -4.74
N THR A 54 -10.55 33.81 -4.51
CA THR A 54 -11.93 34.33 -4.49
C THR A 54 -12.38 34.89 -5.85
N GLY A 55 -11.43 35.10 -6.78
CA GLY A 55 -11.67 35.60 -8.11
C GLY A 55 -11.56 34.51 -9.17
N VAL A 56 -12.59 34.39 -9.99
CA VAL A 56 -12.58 33.56 -11.19
C VAL A 56 -11.78 34.26 -12.29
N LEU A 57 -10.76 33.59 -12.80
CA LEU A 57 -9.86 34.07 -13.86
C LEU A 57 -10.45 33.72 -15.24
N PRO A 58 -10.25 34.57 -16.26
CA PRO A 58 -10.80 34.33 -17.60
C PRO A 58 -10.18 33.09 -18.25
N ASP A 59 -10.87 32.50 -19.23
CA ASP A 59 -10.48 31.25 -19.91
C ASP A 59 -9.08 31.32 -20.55
N ASP A 60 -8.74 32.49 -21.08
CA ASP A 60 -7.47 32.81 -21.76
C ASP A 60 -6.30 33.05 -20.79
N HIS A 61 -6.54 33.04 -19.48
CA HIS A 61 -5.50 33.20 -18.47
C HIS A 61 -4.39 32.16 -18.64
N CYS A 62 -4.76 30.90 -18.87
CA CYS A 62 -3.79 29.86 -19.21
C CYS A 62 -3.76 29.62 -20.72
N LYS A 63 -2.56 29.54 -21.30
CA LYS A 63 -2.36 29.23 -22.72
C LYS A 63 -2.86 27.84 -23.08
N GLY A 64 -3.20 27.66 -24.35
CA GLY A 64 -3.47 26.35 -24.94
C GLY A 64 -2.30 25.40 -24.70
N ALA A 65 -2.60 24.16 -24.32
CA ALA A 65 -1.61 23.20 -23.88
C ALA A 65 -2.01 21.78 -24.25
N GLU A 66 -1.02 20.93 -24.46
CA GLU A 66 -1.25 19.52 -24.79
C GLU A 66 -1.59 18.70 -23.53
N PRO A 67 -2.61 17.82 -23.58
CA PRO A 67 -2.95 16.96 -22.47
C PRO A 67 -1.84 15.95 -22.16
N VAL A 68 -1.38 15.93 -20.91
CA VAL A 68 -0.44 14.92 -20.46
C VAL A 68 -1.19 13.59 -20.27
N PRO A 69 -0.78 12.50 -20.94
CA PRO A 69 -1.44 11.21 -20.81
C PRO A 69 -1.45 10.73 -19.35
N SER A 70 -2.63 10.34 -18.86
CA SER A 70 -2.74 9.81 -17.50
C SER A 70 -2.15 8.39 -17.45
N LYS A 71 -1.02 8.22 -16.76
CA LYS A 71 -0.47 6.89 -16.42
C LYS A 71 -1.35 6.09 -15.44
N TYR A 72 -2.45 6.65 -14.95
CA TYR A 72 -3.26 6.05 -13.89
C TYR A 72 -4.10 4.85 -14.36
N GLY A 73 -4.73 4.93 -15.54
CA GLY A 73 -5.52 3.82 -16.09
C GLY A 73 -4.66 2.58 -16.38
N GLN A 74 -3.52 2.80 -17.04
CA GLN A 74 -2.52 1.77 -17.32
C GLN A 74 -1.96 1.10 -16.05
N LYS A 75 -1.89 1.82 -14.93
CA LYS A 75 -1.42 1.26 -13.65
C LYS A 75 -2.47 0.36 -12.98
N LYS A 76 -3.76 0.65 -13.17
CA LYS A 76 -4.88 -0.14 -12.63
C LYS A 76 -5.02 -1.48 -13.37
N GLU A 77 -4.98 -1.46 -14.70
CA GLU A 77 -5.02 -2.68 -15.53
C GLU A 77 -3.84 -3.62 -15.27
N LYS A 78 -2.62 -3.07 -15.18
CA LYS A 78 -1.42 -3.85 -14.84
C LYS A 78 -1.51 -4.49 -13.44
N LYS A 79 -2.12 -3.79 -12.48
CA LYS A 79 -2.34 -4.33 -11.12
C LYS A 79 -3.35 -5.47 -11.11
N ALA A 80 -4.50 -5.31 -11.79
CA ALA A 80 -5.49 -6.37 -11.91
C ALA A 80 -4.91 -7.63 -12.58
N ALA A 81 -4.14 -7.46 -13.66
CA ALA A 81 -3.44 -8.56 -14.32
C ALA A 81 -2.38 -9.21 -13.42
N SER A 82 -1.79 -8.46 -12.49
CA SER A 82 -0.84 -9.00 -11.51
C SER A 82 -1.54 -9.81 -10.41
N ALA A 83 -2.71 -9.38 -9.94
CA ALA A 83 -3.48 -10.14 -8.95
C ALA A 83 -4.00 -11.46 -9.51
N ALA A 84 -4.40 -11.49 -10.79
CA ALA A 84 -4.82 -12.71 -11.47
C ALA A 84 -3.70 -13.77 -11.61
N ARG A 85 -2.44 -13.40 -11.38
CA ARG A 85 -1.28 -14.32 -11.41
C ARG A 85 -0.91 -14.87 -10.03
N VAL A 86 -1.57 -14.42 -8.97
CA VAL A 86 -1.36 -15.01 -7.64
C VAL A 86 -1.87 -16.45 -7.68
N GLN A 87 -0.97 -17.40 -7.42
CA GLN A 87 -1.32 -18.82 -7.48
C GLN A 87 -2.43 -19.13 -6.46
N PRO A 88 -3.37 -20.04 -6.80
CA PRO A 88 -4.34 -20.52 -5.83
C PRO A 88 -3.64 -21.16 -4.63
N HIS A 89 -4.43 -21.36 -3.59
CA HIS A 89 -4.00 -21.99 -2.35
C HIS A 89 -3.63 -23.45 -2.60
N ALA A 90 -2.44 -23.86 -2.19
CA ALA A 90 -2.08 -25.27 -2.23
C ALA A 90 -2.95 -26.03 -1.22
N GLU A 91 -3.62 -27.09 -1.68
CA GLU A 91 -4.46 -27.91 -0.80
C GLU A 91 -3.63 -28.50 0.35
N GLY A 92 -4.24 -28.61 1.53
CA GLY A 92 -3.59 -29.14 2.73
C GLY A 92 -2.53 -28.23 3.38
N HIS A 93 -2.34 -27.00 2.88
CA HIS A 93 -1.37 -26.06 3.44
C HIS A 93 -2.04 -25.06 4.39
N PHE A 94 -1.30 -24.66 5.43
CA PHE A 94 -1.55 -23.36 6.05
C PHE A 94 -1.17 -22.26 5.07
N ILE A 95 -1.93 -21.17 5.06
CA ILE A 95 -1.65 -20.04 4.18
C ILE A 95 -1.83 -18.76 4.93
N ALA A 96 -0.74 -18.01 5.09
CA ALA A 96 -0.74 -16.71 5.73
C ALA A 96 -0.58 -15.60 4.70
N TYR A 97 -1.29 -14.49 4.90
CA TYR A 97 -1.00 -13.21 4.28
C TYR A 97 -0.55 -12.25 5.38
N GLY A 98 0.63 -11.66 5.20
CA GLY A 98 1.20 -10.72 6.15
C GLY A 98 1.57 -9.39 5.49
N ASP A 99 1.17 -8.30 6.12
CA ASP A 99 1.52 -6.94 5.69
C ASP A 99 1.88 -6.04 6.89
N GLY A 100 2.65 -4.99 6.62
CA GLY A 100 3.10 -4.00 7.57
C GLY A 100 2.77 -2.58 7.13
N ALA A 101 2.27 -1.77 8.06
CA ALA A 101 1.98 -0.37 7.85
C ALA A 101 2.81 0.50 8.80
N CYS A 102 3.15 1.71 8.35
CA CYS A 102 3.88 2.70 9.15
C CYS A 102 3.44 4.13 8.77
N SER A 103 3.01 4.92 9.75
CA SER A 103 2.56 6.30 9.56
C SER A 103 3.71 7.28 9.82
N GLY A 104 4.44 7.62 8.75
CA GLY A 104 5.73 8.29 8.86
C GLY A 104 6.82 7.25 9.11
N ASN A 105 7.93 7.28 8.36
CA ASN A 105 8.92 6.20 8.37
C ASN A 105 10.32 6.75 8.76
N PRO A 106 10.73 6.68 10.04
CA PRO A 106 10.08 5.96 11.16
C PRO A 106 8.89 6.71 11.78
N GLY A 107 8.00 5.95 12.45
CA GLY A 107 6.77 6.46 13.08
C GLY A 107 5.90 5.32 13.65
N PRO A 108 4.65 5.60 14.06
CA PRO A 108 3.72 4.59 14.53
C PRO A 108 3.53 3.48 13.49
N ALA A 109 3.71 2.23 13.89
CA ALA A 109 3.71 1.11 12.97
C ALA A 109 2.93 -0.09 13.51
N GLY A 110 2.44 -0.92 12.59
CA GLY A 110 1.64 -2.09 12.90
C GLY A 110 1.81 -3.18 11.87
N SER A 111 1.67 -4.43 12.31
CA SER A 111 1.68 -5.62 11.46
C SER A 111 0.30 -6.29 11.50
N GLY A 112 -0.16 -6.81 10.38
CA GLY A 112 -1.41 -7.55 10.27
C GLY A 112 -1.19 -8.89 9.60
N VAL A 113 -1.89 -9.93 10.08
CA VAL A 113 -1.81 -11.28 9.52
C VAL A 113 -3.20 -11.90 9.42
N VAL A 114 -3.47 -12.53 8.28
CA VAL A 114 -4.60 -13.43 8.05
C VAL A 114 -4.07 -14.82 7.77
N ILE A 115 -4.59 -15.85 8.43
CA ILE A 115 -4.19 -17.25 8.24
C ILE A 115 -5.42 -18.07 7.85
N ILE A 116 -5.28 -18.86 6.79
CA ILE A 116 -6.23 -19.91 6.41
C ILE A 116 -5.60 -21.25 6.75
N SER A 117 -6.30 -22.04 7.55
CA SER A 117 -5.88 -23.38 7.95
C SER A 117 -6.26 -24.40 6.86
N PRO A 118 -5.66 -25.60 6.83
CA PRO A 118 -5.97 -26.62 5.82
C PRO A 118 -7.45 -27.02 5.72
N ASP A 119 -8.20 -26.90 6.82
CA ASP A 119 -9.65 -27.13 6.90
C ASP A 119 -10.50 -25.94 6.43
N GLY A 120 -9.86 -24.85 5.98
CA GLY A 120 -10.50 -23.62 5.55
C GLY A 120 -10.76 -22.61 6.67
N ALA A 121 -10.43 -22.92 7.93
CA ALA A 121 -10.65 -21.99 9.05
C ALA A 121 -9.76 -20.75 8.93
N ARG A 122 -10.39 -19.57 8.99
CA ARG A 122 -9.72 -18.26 8.93
C ARG A 122 -9.46 -17.71 10.33
N ARG A 123 -8.22 -17.33 10.59
CA ARG A 123 -7.76 -16.67 11.83
C ARG A 123 -7.08 -15.35 11.51
N GLU A 124 -7.23 -14.36 12.37
CA GLU A 124 -6.72 -13.00 12.13
C GLU A 124 -6.13 -12.37 13.38
N GLY A 125 -5.06 -11.61 13.21
CA GLY A 125 -4.48 -10.83 14.30
C GLY A 125 -3.66 -9.65 13.79
N TYR A 126 -3.36 -8.74 14.70
CA TYR A 126 -2.53 -7.57 14.42
C TYR A 126 -1.68 -7.20 15.64
N ARG A 127 -0.55 -6.54 15.41
CA ARG A 127 0.38 -6.13 16.46
C ARG A 127 0.79 -4.69 16.26
N TYR A 128 0.61 -3.86 17.29
CA TYR A 128 1.17 -2.51 17.32
C TYR A 128 2.66 -2.58 17.72
N LEU A 129 3.51 -1.87 16.98
CA LEU A 129 4.97 -1.93 17.13
C LEU A 129 5.55 -0.68 17.80
N GLY A 130 4.70 0.15 18.39
CA GLY A 130 5.08 1.40 19.03
C GLY A 130 5.15 2.58 18.06
N ASP A 131 5.44 3.75 18.63
CA ASP A 131 5.42 5.04 17.95
C ASP A 131 6.62 5.32 17.04
N ARG A 132 7.62 4.43 17.06
CA ARG A 132 8.89 4.64 16.36
C ARG A 132 9.44 3.35 15.80
N ALA A 133 8.73 2.76 14.85
CA ALA A 133 9.24 1.67 14.01
C ALA A 133 9.28 2.10 12.55
N THR A 134 9.73 1.21 11.66
CA THR A 134 9.78 1.44 10.21
C THR A 134 8.84 0.48 9.49
N ASN A 135 8.48 0.80 8.25
CA ASN A 135 7.66 -0.11 7.44
C ASN A 135 8.31 -1.49 7.29
N ASN A 136 9.63 -1.53 7.08
CA ASN A 136 10.38 -2.78 6.95
C ASN A 136 10.31 -3.66 8.21
N VAL A 137 10.33 -3.04 9.40
CA VAL A 137 10.13 -3.78 10.67
C VAL A 137 8.71 -4.34 10.71
N ALA A 138 7.71 -3.53 10.34
CA ALA A 138 6.31 -3.96 10.31
C ALA A 138 6.06 -5.13 9.34
N GLU A 139 6.62 -5.08 8.13
CA GLU A 139 6.51 -6.15 7.14
C GLU A 139 7.19 -7.45 7.61
N LEU A 140 8.39 -7.35 8.20
CA LEU A 140 9.10 -8.51 8.76
C LEU A 140 8.39 -9.11 9.97
N THR A 141 7.85 -8.28 10.86
CA THR A 141 7.09 -8.74 12.02
C THR A 141 5.79 -9.43 11.62
N ALA A 142 5.15 -9.05 10.50
CA ALA A 142 3.99 -9.79 9.98
C ALA A 142 4.35 -11.23 9.59
N ILE A 143 5.53 -11.44 8.97
CA ILE A 143 6.05 -12.79 8.67
C ILE A 143 6.34 -13.55 9.97
N GLN A 144 6.96 -12.89 10.95
CA GLN A 144 7.23 -13.50 12.26
C GLN A 144 5.94 -13.95 12.96
N MET A 145 4.91 -13.10 12.99
CA MET A 145 3.60 -13.43 13.54
C MET A 145 2.95 -14.64 12.85
N ALA A 146 3.09 -14.75 11.52
CA ALA A 146 2.60 -15.90 10.77
C ALA A 146 3.32 -17.20 11.18
N LEU A 147 4.64 -17.16 11.37
CA LEU A 147 5.45 -18.29 11.84
C LEU A 147 5.09 -18.70 13.28
N GLU A 148 4.84 -17.74 14.16
CA GLU A 148 4.42 -17.97 15.56
C GLU A 148 3.05 -18.65 15.64
N ALA A 149 2.12 -18.33 14.74
CA ALA A 149 0.75 -18.84 14.76
C ALA A 149 0.58 -20.25 14.17
N VAL A 150 1.60 -20.78 13.50
CA VAL A 150 1.66 -22.15 12.98
C VAL A 150 2.87 -22.84 13.62
N PRO A 151 2.80 -23.25 14.90
CA PRO A 151 3.97 -23.74 15.64
C PRO A 151 4.51 -25.08 15.13
N ASP A 152 3.65 -25.88 14.48
CA ASP A 152 4.09 -27.10 13.79
C ASP A 152 5.02 -26.71 12.61
N ARG A 153 6.26 -27.18 12.68
CA ARG A 153 7.33 -26.87 11.71
C ARG A 153 7.34 -27.84 10.52
N ASP A 154 6.69 -28.98 10.64
CA ASP A 154 6.57 -29.98 9.57
C ASP A 154 5.33 -29.73 8.71
N ALA A 155 4.34 -28.99 9.23
CA ALA A 155 3.17 -28.58 8.49
C ALA A 155 3.51 -27.82 7.19
N PRO A 156 2.91 -28.17 6.04
CA PRO A 156 3.05 -27.39 4.81
C PRO A 156 2.51 -25.97 5.01
N PHE A 157 3.33 -24.97 4.69
CA PHE A 157 3.02 -23.58 5.00
C PHE A 157 3.44 -22.62 3.89
N GLU A 158 2.50 -21.79 3.43
CA GLU A 158 2.77 -20.71 2.49
C GLU A 158 2.56 -19.34 3.17
N ILE A 159 3.58 -18.49 3.17
CA ILE A 159 3.50 -17.13 3.68
C ILE A 159 3.58 -16.17 2.49
N ARG A 160 2.51 -15.38 2.30
CA ARG A 160 2.36 -14.39 1.24
C ARG A 160 2.54 -12.98 1.78
N THR A 161 3.32 -12.17 1.07
CA THR A 161 3.55 -10.77 1.42
C THR A 161 3.84 -9.95 0.17
N ASP A 162 3.49 -8.67 0.16
CA ASP A 162 3.88 -7.71 -0.89
C ASP A 162 5.19 -6.97 -0.58
N SER A 163 5.84 -7.31 0.53
CA SER A 163 7.17 -6.80 0.86
C SER A 163 8.25 -7.42 -0.02
N SER A 164 8.64 -6.68 -1.05
CA SER A 164 9.82 -7.03 -1.86
C SER A 164 11.10 -7.04 -1.03
N TYR A 165 11.18 -6.20 0.00
CA TYR A 165 12.32 -6.14 0.91
C TYR A 165 12.44 -7.42 1.74
N ALA A 166 11.36 -7.87 2.38
CA ALA A 166 11.33 -9.08 3.19
C ALA A 166 11.69 -10.32 2.35
N ILE A 167 11.07 -10.47 1.17
CA ILE A 167 11.43 -11.54 0.21
C ILE A 167 12.91 -11.45 -0.18
N GLY A 168 13.41 -10.24 -0.43
CA GLY A 168 14.81 -10.00 -0.77
C GLY A 168 15.78 -10.51 0.29
N VAL A 169 15.58 -10.09 1.55
CA VAL A 169 16.50 -10.42 2.64
C VAL A 169 16.35 -11.86 3.14
N LEU A 170 15.13 -12.42 3.12
CA LEU A 170 14.85 -13.77 3.64
C LEU A 170 15.14 -14.86 2.61
N GLN A 171 14.82 -14.65 1.33
CA GLN A 171 14.89 -15.70 0.30
C GLN A 171 15.95 -15.42 -0.79
N LYS A 172 16.18 -14.16 -1.17
CA LYS A 172 17.08 -13.82 -2.31
C LYS A 172 18.51 -13.46 -1.90
N GLY A 173 18.89 -13.70 -0.65
CA GLY A 173 20.25 -13.44 -0.16
C GLY A 173 20.64 -11.96 -0.10
N TRP A 174 19.68 -11.02 -0.10
CA TRP A 174 20.01 -9.60 0.02
C TRP A 174 20.61 -9.30 1.40
N LYS A 175 21.64 -8.45 1.41
CA LYS A 175 22.27 -8.00 2.66
C LYS A 175 21.28 -7.14 3.47
N ALA A 176 21.08 -7.48 4.74
CA ALA A 176 20.30 -6.67 5.65
C ALA A 176 20.98 -5.31 5.86
N LYS A 177 20.27 -4.22 5.53
CA LYS A 177 20.72 -2.85 5.79
C LYS A 177 20.35 -2.35 7.19
N ALA A 178 19.31 -2.93 7.79
CA ALA A 178 18.80 -2.59 9.11
C ALA A 178 18.12 -3.84 9.72
N ASN A 179 17.91 -3.83 11.04
CA ASN A 179 17.21 -4.89 11.80
C ASN A 179 17.80 -6.30 11.59
N PRO A 180 19.12 -6.49 11.67
CA PRO A 180 19.76 -7.78 11.41
C PRO A 180 19.29 -8.88 12.37
N GLU A 181 19.01 -8.55 13.63
CA GLU A 181 18.54 -9.50 14.64
C GLU A 181 17.16 -10.08 14.29
N LEU A 182 16.20 -9.23 13.92
CA LEU A 182 14.86 -9.67 13.48
C LEU A 182 14.96 -10.58 12.24
N ILE A 183 15.78 -10.19 11.27
CA ILE A 183 15.99 -10.98 10.05
C ILE A 183 16.65 -12.32 10.38
N ALA A 184 17.63 -12.34 11.29
CA ALA A 184 18.31 -13.56 11.71
C ALA A 184 17.35 -14.51 12.45
N ALA A 185 16.51 -14.00 13.34
CA ALA A 185 15.49 -14.80 14.04
C ALA A 185 14.50 -15.43 13.06
N ILE A 186 13.96 -14.65 12.11
CA ILE A 186 13.04 -15.17 11.09
C ILE A 186 13.73 -16.22 10.22
N LYS A 187 14.99 -15.98 9.80
CA LYS A 187 15.77 -16.97 9.03
C LYS A 187 16.01 -18.25 9.81
N ALA A 188 16.32 -18.17 11.10
CA ALA A 188 16.53 -19.33 11.95
C ALA A 188 15.25 -20.17 12.09
N GLU A 189 14.09 -19.52 12.21
CA GLU A 189 12.80 -20.22 12.21
C GLU A 189 12.47 -20.86 10.87
N LEU A 190 12.68 -20.14 9.76
CA LEU A 190 12.46 -20.68 8.41
C LEU A 190 13.38 -21.87 8.11
N ALA A 191 14.64 -21.83 8.57
CA ALA A 191 15.60 -22.91 8.37
C ALA A 191 15.19 -24.22 9.07
N GLN A 192 14.34 -24.14 10.10
CA GLN A 192 13.82 -25.31 10.82
C GLN A 192 12.54 -25.88 10.19
N ARG A 193 12.03 -25.27 9.11
CA ARG A 193 10.79 -25.69 8.44
C ARG A 193 11.11 -26.21 7.04
N LYS A 194 10.84 -27.49 6.80
CA LYS A 194 11.14 -28.14 5.51
C LYS A 194 10.14 -27.79 4.41
N SER A 195 8.89 -27.52 4.80
CA SER A 195 7.75 -27.37 3.89
C SER A 195 7.18 -25.95 3.90
N THR A 196 7.99 -24.94 4.22
CA THR A 196 7.57 -23.53 4.24
C THR A 196 8.08 -22.76 3.02
N ARG A 197 7.19 -22.01 2.36
CA ARG A 197 7.51 -21.16 1.22
C ARG A 197 7.09 -19.72 1.47
N LEU A 198 7.98 -18.79 1.12
CA LEU A 198 7.64 -17.37 0.99
C LEU A 198 7.24 -17.07 -0.45
N GLN A 199 6.12 -16.35 -0.61
CA GLN A 199 5.60 -15.96 -1.92
C GLN A 199 5.30 -14.46 -1.95
N TYR A 200 5.83 -13.80 -2.98
CA TYR A 200 5.47 -12.42 -3.25
C TYR A 200 4.05 -12.34 -3.82
N VAL A 201 3.26 -11.39 -3.33
CA VAL A 201 1.98 -10.99 -3.93
C VAL A 201 1.99 -9.48 -4.24
N PRO A 202 1.28 -9.01 -5.26
CA PRO A 202 1.23 -7.59 -5.57
C PRO A 202 0.34 -6.81 -4.58
N GLY A 203 0.90 -5.77 -3.98
CA GLY A 203 0.19 -4.87 -3.06
C GLY A 203 -0.85 -3.97 -3.73
N HIS A 204 -1.99 -3.78 -3.05
CA HIS A 204 -3.17 -3.02 -3.51
C HIS A 204 -3.55 -3.35 -4.96
N ALA A 205 -3.68 -4.64 -5.26
CA ALA A 205 -3.95 -5.14 -6.60
C ALA A 205 -5.26 -5.93 -6.68
N GLY A 206 -6.06 -5.98 -5.60
CA GLY A 206 -7.27 -6.79 -5.50
C GLY A 206 -7.05 -8.18 -4.90
N VAL A 207 -5.91 -8.40 -4.22
CA VAL A 207 -5.65 -9.66 -3.49
C VAL A 207 -6.31 -9.55 -2.12
N ALA A 208 -7.57 -9.99 -2.02
CA ALA A 208 -8.44 -9.72 -0.87
C ALA A 208 -7.82 -10.03 0.50
N LEU A 209 -7.12 -11.15 0.64
CA LEU A 209 -6.50 -11.52 1.92
C LEU A 209 -5.23 -10.71 2.25
N ASN A 210 -4.51 -10.21 1.23
CA ASN A 210 -3.41 -9.27 1.44
C ASN A 210 -3.94 -7.89 1.83
N GLU A 211 -5.00 -7.42 1.16
CA GLU A 211 -5.66 -6.16 1.50
C GLU A 211 -6.26 -6.21 2.91
N ARG A 212 -6.75 -7.37 3.34
CA ARG A 212 -7.16 -7.56 4.72
C ARG A 212 -5.99 -7.49 5.71
N ALA A 213 -4.84 -8.08 5.37
CA ALA A 213 -3.64 -7.98 6.21
C ALA A 213 -3.18 -6.51 6.36
N ASP A 214 -3.23 -5.72 5.28
CA ASP A 214 -2.96 -4.28 5.26
C ASP A 214 -3.94 -3.50 6.16
N GLU A 215 -5.24 -3.80 6.08
CA GLU A 215 -6.26 -3.23 6.98
C GLU A 215 -5.96 -3.52 8.45
N LEU A 216 -5.62 -4.76 8.79
CA LEU A 216 -5.26 -5.19 10.14
C LEU A 216 -4.00 -4.45 10.65
N ALA A 217 -3.00 -4.27 9.78
CA ALA A 217 -1.79 -3.51 10.10
C ALA A 217 -2.10 -2.05 10.43
N ARG A 218 -2.98 -1.40 9.65
CA ARG A 218 -3.46 -0.04 9.95
C ARG A 218 -4.33 0.03 11.19
N GLU A 219 -5.17 -0.98 11.43
CA GLU A 219 -6.00 -1.08 12.63
C GLU A 219 -5.13 -1.09 13.89
N ALA A 220 -4.01 -1.81 13.88
CA ALA A 220 -3.04 -1.80 14.98
C ALA A 220 -2.50 -0.39 15.30
N ILE A 221 -2.21 0.40 14.27
CA ILE A 221 -1.72 1.79 14.41
C ILE A 221 -2.82 2.69 14.98
N VAL A 222 -4.02 2.62 14.42
CA VAL A 222 -5.16 3.46 14.84
C VAL A 222 -5.54 3.15 16.30
N ARG A 223 -5.61 1.88 16.66
CA ARG A 223 -5.97 1.44 18.01
C ARG A 223 -4.81 1.53 19.00
N ARG A 224 -3.57 1.67 18.52
CA ARG A 224 -2.34 1.59 19.32
C ARG A 224 -2.31 0.33 20.20
N GLY A 225 -2.79 -0.78 19.64
CA GLY A 225 -3.03 -2.02 20.39
C GLY A 225 -2.77 -3.24 19.54
N SER A 226 -2.78 -4.40 20.19
CA SER A 226 -2.53 -5.70 19.56
C SER A 226 -3.70 -6.64 19.79
N LYS A 227 -4.03 -7.43 18.78
CA LYS A 227 -5.01 -8.51 18.83
C LYS A 227 -4.30 -9.83 18.48
N PRO A 228 -4.33 -10.84 19.36
CA PRO A 228 -3.79 -12.17 19.06
C PRO A 228 -4.45 -12.78 17.81
N ILE A 229 -3.72 -13.63 17.10
CA ILE A 229 -4.25 -14.39 15.97
C ILE A 229 -5.19 -15.46 16.52
N ALA A 230 -6.49 -15.29 16.29
CA ALA A 230 -7.55 -16.19 16.74
C ALA A 230 -8.57 -16.43 15.61
#